data_AF-A0A2W5QGZ6-F1
#
_entry.id   AF-A0A2W5QGZ6-F1
#
_cell.length_a   1.000
_cell.length_b   1.000
_cell.length_c   1.000
_cell.angle_alpha   90.00
_cell.angle_beta   90.00
_cell.angle_gamma   90.00
#
_symmetry.space_group_name_H-M   'P 1'
#
loop_
_entity.id
_entity.type
_entity.pdbx_description
1 polymer ?
#
loop_
_entity_poly.entity_id
_entity_poly.type
_entity_poly.pdbx_seq_one_letter_code
_entity_poly.pdbx_strand_id
1 'polypeptide(L)'
;MSNKSPRAYAHYRKLVTEANECPIQLCKDTDVTDAELWWCDLSPLEAWVFGIEPSLLNALVFGWVRYQDMVGCTDVEFDEYREEERAAFPHLFQGELIISFEGAVSFMMEACELPQVQSMMWVCRTFVQNARSGLYDAPSEAPAWAHGEVNPAGLFSDPDCWTLEGARGFW
;
A
#
# COMPACT_ATOMS: atom_id res chain seq x y z
N MET A 1 4.27 -23.92 -4.27
CA MET A 1 4.06 -23.51 -2.87
C MET A 1 5.43 -23.28 -2.26
N SER A 2 5.80 -22.02 -2.08
CA SER A 2 7.14 -21.62 -1.61
C SER A 2 7.16 -21.60 -0.09
N ASN A 3 7.33 -22.77 0.54
CA ASN A 3 7.50 -22.92 2.00
C ASN A 3 8.90 -22.47 2.48
N LYS A 4 9.46 -21.39 1.93
CA LYS A 4 10.84 -20.98 2.25
C LYS A 4 10.98 -20.43 3.67
N SER A 5 9.92 -19.85 4.25
CA SER A 5 9.84 -19.48 5.67
C SER A 5 8.59 -20.12 6.32
N PRO A 6 8.68 -21.39 6.73
CA PRO A 6 7.50 -22.16 7.15
C PRO A 6 6.91 -21.70 8.49
N ARG A 7 7.71 -21.15 9.41
CA ARG A 7 7.19 -20.71 10.72
C ARG A 7 6.42 -19.41 10.58
N ALA A 8 7.00 -18.44 9.88
CA ALA A 8 6.34 -17.17 9.61
C ALA A 8 5.09 -17.35 8.75
N TYR A 9 5.12 -18.23 7.74
CA TYR A 9 3.91 -18.52 6.95
C TYR A 9 2.82 -19.19 7.80
N ALA A 10 3.17 -20.12 8.68
CA ALA A 10 2.20 -20.72 9.60
C ALA A 10 1.60 -19.69 10.56
N HIS A 11 2.42 -18.77 11.08
CA HIS A 11 1.95 -17.66 11.93
C HIS A 11 1.01 -16.72 11.16
N TYR A 12 1.41 -16.30 9.96
CA TYR A 12 0.56 -15.52 9.04
C TYR A 12 -0.80 -16.18 8.80
N ARG A 13 -0.81 -17.49 8.48
CA ARG A 13 -2.06 -18.24 8.26
C ARG A 13 -2.94 -18.31 9.49
N LYS A 14 -2.34 -18.45 10.67
CA LYS A 14 -3.05 -18.43 11.96
C LYS A 14 -3.74 -17.08 12.17
N LEU A 15 -3.01 -15.97 12.07
CA LEU A 15 -3.54 -14.62 12.24
C LEU A 15 -4.68 -14.30 11.27
N VAL A 16 -4.51 -14.64 9.99
CA VAL A 16 -5.57 -14.47 8.98
C VAL A 16 -6.81 -15.28 9.33
N THR A 17 -6.64 -16.51 9.82
CA THR A 17 -7.76 -17.38 10.20
C THR A 17 -8.50 -16.80 11.40
N GLU A 18 -7.78 -16.40 12.45
CA GLU A 18 -8.34 -15.81 13.67
C GLU A 18 -9.07 -14.49 13.37
N ALA A 19 -8.48 -13.61 12.55
CA ALA A 19 -9.12 -12.35 12.17
C ALA A 19 -10.39 -12.56 11.31
N ASN A 20 -10.42 -13.61 10.49
CA ASN A 20 -11.58 -13.97 9.68
C ASN A 20 -12.72 -14.63 10.46
N GLU A 21 -12.54 -14.94 11.76
CA GLU A 21 -13.64 -15.38 12.63
C GLU A 21 -14.66 -14.26 12.87
N CYS A 22 -14.24 -13.00 12.70
CA CYS A 22 -15.11 -11.83 12.76
C CYS A 22 -15.53 -11.37 11.36
N PRO A 23 -16.78 -10.94 11.15
CA PRO A 23 -17.18 -10.30 9.90
C PRO A 23 -16.33 -9.06 9.63
N ILE A 24 -15.84 -8.93 8.40
CA ILE A 24 -15.08 -7.76 7.96
C ILE A 24 -16.00 -6.54 8.00
N GLN A 25 -15.63 -5.54 8.78
CA GLN A 25 -16.34 -4.28 8.88
C GLN A 25 -15.57 -3.21 8.11
N LEU A 26 -16.16 -2.70 7.03
CA LEU A 26 -15.60 -1.56 6.32
C LEU A 26 -15.81 -0.29 7.16
N CYS A 27 -14.75 0.51 7.30
CA CYS A 27 -14.81 1.76 8.02
C CYS A 27 -15.73 2.74 7.29
N LYS A 28 -16.72 3.27 8.01
CA LYS A 28 -17.69 4.25 7.46
C LYS A 28 -17.17 5.67 7.53
N ASP A 29 -16.15 5.90 8.34
CA ASP A 29 -15.59 7.23 8.50
C ASP A 29 -14.70 7.55 7.30
N THR A 30 -14.94 8.71 6.71
CA THR A 30 -14.14 9.24 5.61
C THR A 30 -13.17 10.31 6.09
N ASP A 31 -13.21 10.63 7.40
CA ASP A 31 -12.32 11.58 8.03
C ASP A 31 -10.95 10.95 8.29
N VAL A 32 -10.21 10.73 7.20
CA VAL A 32 -8.85 10.15 7.20
C VAL A 32 -7.80 11.23 7.50
N THR A 33 -8.09 12.15 8.42
CA THR A 33 -7.11 13.16 8.85
C THR A 33 -5.98 12.53 9.68
N ASP A 34 -6.25 11.40 10.34
CA ASP A 34 -5.24 10.61 11.02
C ASP A 34 -4.90 9.35 10.22
N ALA A 35 -4.25 9.58 9.07
CA ALA A 35 -3.92 8.52 8.12
C ALA A 35 -2.99 7.45 8.72
N GLU A 36 -2.29 7.69 9.83
CA GLU A 36 -1.52 6.65 10.53
C GLU A 36 -2.40 5.70 11.33
N LEU A 37 -3.42 6.18 12.07
CA LEU A 37 -4.24 5.30 12.91
C LEU A 37 -5.12 4.32 12.11
N TRP A 38 -5.51 4.67 10.88
CA TRP A 38 -6.48 3.90 10.09
C TRP A 38 -5.83 3.10 8.94
N TRP A 39 -4.53 2.77 9.05
CA TRP A 39 -3.78 2.08 7.98
C TRP A 39 -4.26 0.64 7.73
N CYS A 40 -4.79 -0.04 8.75
CA CYS A 40 -5.32 -1.39 8.61
C CYS A 40 -6.79 -1.45 8.19
N ASP A 41 -7.49 -0.31 8.23
CA ASP A 41 -8.91 -0.23 7.87
C ASP A 41 -9.12 0.02 6.38
N LEU A 42 -10.28 -0.41 5.88
CA LEU A 42 -10.69 -0.19 4.50
C LEU A 42 -12.08 0.44 4.48
N SER A 43 -12.21 1.60 3.85
CA SER A 43 -13.52 2.20 3.59
C SER A 43 -14.15 1.63 2.30
N PRO A 44 -15.48 1.70 2.13
CA PRO A 44 -16.12 1.31 0.87
C PRO A 44 -15.61 2.09 -0.35
N LEU A 45 -15.23 3.37 -0.15
CA LEU A 45 -14.66 4.19 -1.22
C LEU A 45 -13.28 3.68 -1.64
N GLU A 46 -12.40 3.35 -0.70
CA GLU A 46 -11.08 2.78 -1.01
C GLU A 46 -11.20 1.40 -1.66
N ALA A 47 -12.06 0.53 -1.15
CA ALA A 47 -12.34 -0.77 -1.76
C ALA A 47 -12.75 -0.60 -3.24
N TRP A 48 -13.60 0.38 -3.52
CA TRP A 48 -14.05 0.67 -4.89
C TRP A 48 -12.98 1.33 -5.77
N VAL A 49 -12.33 2.41 -5.30
CA VAL A 49 -11.33 3.17 -6.08
C VAL A 49 -10.11 2.33 -6.40
N PHE A 50 -9.61 1.57 -5.42
CA PHE A 50 -8.46 0.70 -5.61
C PHE A 50 -8.84 -0.70 -6.13
N GLY A 51 -10.13 -1.04 -6.21
CA GLY A 51 -10.56 -2.39 -6.60
C GLY A 51 -10.08 -3.48 -5.63
N ILE A 52 -9.98 -3.15 -4.34
CA ILE A 52 -9.60 -4.08 -3.27
C ILE A 52 -10.83 -4.90 -2.90
N GLU A 53 -10.72 -6.22 -2.98
CA GLU A 53 -11.76 -7.15 -2.57
C GLU A 53 -11.81 -7.22 -1.04
N PRO A 54 -12.90 -6.75 -0.39
CA PRO A 54 -12.97 -6.69 1.07
C PRO A 54 -12.71 -8.01 1.77
N SER A 55 -13.10 -9.15 1.16
CA SER A 55 -12.87 -10.47 1.74
C SER A 55 -11.40 -10.86 1.90
N LEU A 56 -10.47 -10.10 1.29
CA LEU A 56 -9.03 -10.29 1.43
C LEU A 56 -8.37 -9.35 2.44
N LEU A 57 -9.11 -8.45 3.08
CA LEU A 57 -8.57 -7.39 3.94
C LEU A 57 -7.53 -7.91 4.95
N ASN A 58 -7.92 -8.86 5.79
CA ASN A 58 -7.05 -9.38 6.84
C ASN A 58 -5.76 -10.00 6.26
N ALA A 59 -5.87 -10.70 5.14
CA ALA A 59 -4.72 -11.32 4.48
C ALA A 59 -3.76 -10.27 3.88
N LEU A 60 -4.31 -9.20 3.30
CA LEU A 60 -3.53 -8.07 2.78
C LEU A 60 -2.84 -7.30 3.92
N VAL A 61 -3.55 -7.01 5.01
CA VAL A 61 -3.01 -6.34 6.21
C VAL A 61 -1.84 -7.12 6.80
N PHE A 62 -2.03 -8.40 7.15
CA PHE A 62 -0.95 -9.20 7.73
C PHE A 62 0.19 -9.46 6.75
N GLY A 63 -0.10 -9.57 5.45
CA GLY A 63 0.92 -9.69 4.42
C GLY A 63 1.81 -8.45 4.33
N TRP A 64 1.22 -7.26 4.48
CA TRP A 64 1.95 -5.99 4.54
C TRP A 64 2.80 -5.86 5.80
N VAL A 65 2.25 -6.15 6.99
CA VAL A 65 3.00 -6.13 8.26
C VAL A 65 4.20 -7.06 8.20
N ARG A 66 4.00 -8.29 7.70
CA ARG A 66 5.08 -9.27 7.54
C ARG A 66 6.21 -8.76 6.66
N TYR A 67 5.90 -8.04 5.58
CA TYR A 67 6.92 -7.39 4.75
C TYR A 67 7.64 -6.25 5.49
N GLN A 68 6.88 -5.38 6.18
CA GLN A 68 7.46 -4.27 6.94
C GLN A 68 8.41 -4.75 8.05
N ASP A 69 8.04 -5.79 8.77
CA ASP A 69 8.89 -6.41 9.80
C ASP A 69 10.13 -7.06 9.17
N MET A 70 10.01 -7.72 8.00
CA MET A 70 11.16 -8.26 7.26
C MET A 70 12.17 -7.17 6.91
N VAL A 71 11.72 -6.00 6.44
CA VAL A 71 12.62 -4.88 6.12
C VAL A 71 13.01 -4.03 7.34
N GLY A 72 12.50 -4.36 8.53
CA GLY A 72 12.84 -3.67 9.78
C GLY A 72 12.14 -2.32 9.98
N CYS A 73 11.13 -1.98 9.17
CA CYS A 73 10.35 -0.75 9.34
C CYS A 73 9.47 -0.76 10.59
N THR A 74 9.11 -1.96 11.03
CA THR A 74 8.29 -2.23 12.21
C THR A 74 8.87 -3.44 12.95
N ASP A 75 8.43 -3.61 14.19
CA ASP A 75 8.78 -4.72 15.10
C ASP A 75 7.53 -5.31 15.76
N VAL A 76 6.44 -5.43 14.99
CA VAL A 76 5.10 -5.62 15.56
C VAL A 76 4.75 -7.10 15.76
N GLU A 77 4.66 -7.88 14.69
CA GLU A 77 4.01 -9.20 14.73
C GLU A 77 4.91 -10.34 14.23
N PHE A 78 5.85 -10.01 13.33
CA PHE A 78 6.75 -10.95 12.67
C PHE A 78 8.23 -10.69 12.98
N ASP A 79 8.56 -9.83 13.94
CA ASP A 79 9.95 -9.51 14.34
C ASP A 79 10.78 -10.78 14.64
N GLU A 80 10.19 -11.74 15.35
CA GLU A 80 10.85 -13.01 15.70
C GLU A 80 11.21 -13.89 14.49
N TYR A 81 10.63 -13.61 13.33
CA TYR A 81 10.86 -14.35 12.08
C TYR A 81 11.69 -13.56 11.05
N ARG A 82 12.10 -12.31 11.35
CA ARG A 82 12.78 -11.42 10.40
C ARG A 82 13.97 -12.09 9.68
N GLU A 83 14.85 -12.74 10.44
CA GLU A 83 16.03 -13.39 9.86
C GLU A 83 15.69 -14.65 9.06
N GLU A 84 14.60 -15.35 9.43
CA GLU A 84 14.07 -16.48 8.65
C GLU A 84 13.54 -16.00 7.30
N GLU A 85 12.78 -14.90 7.29
CA GLU A 85 12.22 -14.26 6.09
C GLU A 85 13.33 -13.77 5.14
N ARG A 86 14.34 -13.08 5.68
CA ARG A 86 15.47 -12.57 4.88
C ARG A 86 16.27 -13.71 4.25
N ALA A 87 16.47 -14.81 4.98
CA ALA A 87 17.13 -15.99 4.44
C ALA A 87 16.28 -16.70 3.37
N ALA A 88 14.95 -16.67 3.51
CA ALA A 88 13.99 -17.27 2.59
C ALA A 88 13.82 -16.45 1.30
N PHE A 89 13.84 -15.13 1.40
CA PHE A 89 13.55 -14.18 0.32
C PHE A 89 14.65 -13.11 0.17
N PRO A 90 15.93 -13.49 -0.01
CA PRO A 90 17.03 -12.53 -0.08
C PRO A 90 16.93 -11.58 -1.28
N HIS A 91 16.23 -11.99 -2.35
CA HIS A 91 16.00 -11.16 -3.53
C HIS A 91 14.96 -10.05 -3.31
N LEU A 92 14.15 -10.15 -2.24
CA LEU A 92 13.11 -9.18 -1.88
C LEU A 92 13.56 -8.21 -0.78
N PHE A 93 14.67 -8.52 -0.10
CA PHE A 93 15.27 -7.65 0.91
C PHE A 93 16.30 -6.71 0.27
N GLN A 94 15.93 -5.44 0.13
CA GLN A 94 16.79 -4.41 -0.49
C GLN A 94 17.65 -3.64 0.53
N GLY A 95 17.49 -3.93 1.82
CA GLY A 95 18.19 -3.29 2.92
C GLY A 95 17.24 -2.91 4.07
N GLU A 96 17.83 -2.57 5.22
CA GLU A 96 17.08 -2.11 6.38
C GLU A 96 16.34 -0.81 6.06
N LEU A 97 15.08 -0.75 6.48
CA LEU A 97 14.17 0.40 6.32
C LEU A 97 13.88 0.78 4.86
N ILE A 98 14.19 -0.11 3.90
CA ILE A 98 13.94 0.12 2.47
C ILE A 98 12.68 -0.63 2.05
N ILE A 99 11.57 0.10 1.93
CA ILE A 99 10.32 -0.37 1.33
C ILE A 99 10.34 -0.03 -0.16
N SER A 100 10.24 -1.05 -1.01
CA SER A 100 10.01 -0.85 -2.45
C SER A 100 8.66 -1.41 -2.86
N PHE A 101 7.99 -0.73 -3.79
CA PHE A 101 6.69 -1.17 -4.31
C PHE A 101 6.75 -2.59 -4.86
N GLU A 102 7.71 -2.85 -5.75
CA GLU A 102 7.90 -4.15 -6.39
C GLU A 102 8.26 -5.24 -5.36
N GLY A 103 9.10 -4.91 -4.37
CA GLY A 103 9.50 -5.80 -3.29
C GLY A 103 8.31 -6.22 -2.44
N ALA A 104 7.48 -5.27 -2.02
CA ALA A 104 6.28 -5.53 -1.23
C ALA A 104 5.26 -6.39 -2.00
N VAL A 105 4.97 -6.03 -3.25
CA VAL A 105 4.03 -6.80 -4.10
C VAL A 105 4.51 -8.22 -4.31
N SER A 106 5.80 -8.39 -4.65
CA SER A 106 6.40 -9.71 -4.86
C SER A 106 6.40 -10.53 -3.59
N PHE A 107 6.68 -9.91 -2.44
CA PHE A 107 6.64 -10.58 -1.15
C PHE A 107 5.23 -11.06 -0.80
N MET A 108 4.22 -10.21 -0.94
CA MET A 108 2.83 -10.58 -0.69
C MET A 108 2.37 -11.74 -1.60
N MET A 109 2.84 -11.78 -2.86
CA MET A 109 2.56 -12.89 -3.77
C MET A 109 3.31 -14.17 -3.40
N GLU A 110 4.63 -14.08 -3.18
CA GLU A 110 5.49 -15.26 -3.01
C GLU A 110 5.41 -15.84 -1.59
N ALA A 111 5.43 -15.00 -0.58
CA ALA A 111 5.49 -15.38 0.82
C ALA A 111 4.09 -15.57 1.44
N CYS A 112 3.09 -14.82 0.98
CA CYS A 112 1.72 -14.85 1.54
C CYS A 112 0.69 -15.49 0.59
N GLU A 113 1.11 -15.88 -0.61
CA GLU A 113 0.27 -16.52 -1.65
C GLU A 113 -0.96 -15.68 -2.04
N LEU A 114 -0.80 -14.35 -2.02
CA LEU A 114 -1.87 -13.41 -2.35
C LEU A 114 -1.98 -13.14 -3.86
N PRO A 115 -3.20 -12.86 -4.38
CA PRO A 115 -3.37 -12.50 -5.79
C PRO A 115 -2.60 -11.22 -6.14
N GLN A 116 -1.84 -11.26 -7.25
CA GLN A 116 -1.00 -10.14 -7.69
C GLN A 116 -1.72 -8.79 -7.71
N VAL A 117 -2.90 -8.74 -8.33
CA VAL A 117 -3.66 -7.49 -8.45
C VAL A 117 -4.03 -6.95 -7.07
N GLN A 118 -4.45 -7.81 -6.14
CA GLN A 118 -4.86 -7.40 -4.79
C GLN A 118 -3.66 -6.91 -3.97
N SER A 119 -2.51 -7.59 -4.07
CA SER A 119 -1.25 -7.12 -3.49
C SER A 119 -0.85 -5.74 -4.02
N MET A 120 -0.90 -5.55 -5.34
CA MET A 120 -0.59 -4.29 -5.99
C MET A 120 -1.48 -3.15 -5.51
N MET A 121 -2.80 -3.38 -5.44
CA MET A 121 -3.76 -2.36 -5.02
C MET A 121 -3.63 -2.00 -3.54
N TRP A 122 -3.36 -2.99 -2.69
CA TRP A 122 -3.10 -2.74 -1.28
C TRP A 122 -1.83 -1.91 -1.07
N VAL A 123 -0.72 -2.29 -1.70
CA VAL A 123 0.53 -1.53 -1.61
C VAL A 123 0.34 -0.11 -2.13
N CYS A 124 -0.29 0.08 -3.30
CA CYS A 124 -0.63 1.41 -3.82
C CYS A 124 -1.40 2.25 -2.78
N ARG A 125 -2.44 1.67 -2.18
CA ARG A 125 -3.26 2.35 -1.17
C ARG A 125 -2.40 2.77 0.03
N THR A 126 -1.53 1.91 0.53
CA THR A 126 -0.65 2.23 1.67
C THR A 126 0.34 3.36 1.35
N PHE A 127 0.92 3.39 0.14
CA PHE A 127 1.79 4.51 -0.27
C PHE A 127 1.03 5.84 -0.31
N VAL A 128 -0.20 5.86 -0.84
CA VAL A 128 -1.06 7.05 -0.84
C VAL A 128 -1.37 7.49 0.59
N GLN A 129 -1.65 6.54 1.48
CA GLN A 129 -1.93 6.82 2.88
C GLN A 129 -0.72 7.42 3.61
N ASN A 130 0.46 6.82 3.46
CA ASN A 130 1.70 7.36 4.04
C ASN A 130 2.02 8.78 3.51
N ALA A 131 1.76 9.05 2.22
CA ALA A 131 1.94 10.39 1.66
C ALA A 131 0.98 11.40 2.30
N ARG A 132 -0.26 10.99 2.58
CA ARG A 132 -1.25 11.82 3.28
C ARG A 132 -0.90 12.05 4.75
N SER A 133 -0.25 11.09 5.41
CA SER A 133 0.26 11.23 6.78
C SER A 133 1.43 12.22 6.90
N GLY A 134 1.97 12.74 5.80
CA GLY A 134 3.18 13.57 5.82
C GLY A 134 4.45 12.78 6.16
N LEU A 135 4.40 11.44 6.06
CA LEU A 135 5.55 10.56 6.23
C LEU A 135 6.51 10.57 5.03
N TYR A 136 6.10 11.21 3.93
CA TYR A 136 6.94 11.49 2.76
C TYR A 136 7.09 13.00 2.55
N ASP A 137 8.34 13.48 2.53
CA ASP A 137 8.66 14.80 1.99
C ASP A 137 8.57 14.74 0.46
N ALA A 138 7.39 15.08 -0.10
CA ALA A 138 7.28 15.33 -1.52
C ALA A 138 7.89 16.71 -1.84
N PRO A 139 8.67 16.85 -2.92
CA PRO A 139 9.14 18.17 -3.36
C PRO A 139 7.94 19.09 -3.57
N SER A 140 7.93 20.19 -2.80
CA SER A 140 6.76 21.05 -2.59
C SER A 140 6.65 22.21 -3.60
N GLU A 141 7.57 22.30 -4.56
CA GLU A 141 7.51 23.35 -5.57
C GLU A 141 6.45 22.98 -6.62
N ALA A 142 5.36 23.75 -6.63
CA ALA A 142 4.35 23.63 -7.67
C ALA A 142 5.00 23.79 -9.05
N PRO A 143 4.55 23.06 -10.08
CA PRO A 143 5.12 23.17 -11.41
C PRO A 143 4.92 24.59 -11.96
N ALA A 144 5.81 25.08 -12.83
CA ALA A 144 5.81 26.46 -13.34
C ALA A 144 4.44 26.93 -13.88
N TRP A 145 3.66 26.03 -14.47
CA TRP A 145 2.31 26.31 -14.99
C TRP A 145 1.25 26.55 -13.90
N ALA A 146 1.49 26.09 -12.68
CA ALA A 146 0.64 26.30 -11.52
C ALA A 146 0.97 27.61 -10.78
N HIS A 147 1.97 28.37 -11.26
CA HIS A 147 2.28 29.72 -10.78
C HIS A 147 1.68 30.76 -11.74
N GLY A 148 0.88 31.69 -11.23
CA GLY A 148 0.30 32.79 -12.00
C GLY A 148 -1.18 33.06 -11.68
N GLU A 149 -1.74 34.15 -12.22
CA GLU A 149 -3.18 34.44 -12.10
C GLU A 149 -3.99 33.44 -12.94
N VAL A 150 -4.85 32.65 -12.29
CA VAL A 150 -5.84 31.80 -12.98
C VAL A 150 -6.84 32.72 -13.66
N ASN A 151 -6.90 32.71 -15.00
CA ASN A 151 -7.96 33.39 -15.74
C ASN A 151 -9.20 32.47 -15.81
N PRO A 152 -10.26 32.71 -15.02
CA PRO A 152 -11.45 31.84 -15.00
C PRO A 152 -12.24 31.84 -16.32
N ALA A 153 -11.98 32.78 -17.23
CA ALA A 153 -12.57 32.77 -18.57
C ALA A 153 -11.89 31.76 -19.53
N GLY A 154 -10.73 31.22 -19.15
CA GLY A 154 -9.88 30.34 -19.96
C GLY A 154 -10.25 28.86 -19.92
N LEU A 155 -10.94 28.39 -18.88
CA LEU A 155 -11.16 26.95 -18.60
C LEU A 155 -11.91 26.20 -19.71
N PHE A 156 -12.68 26.91 -20.54
CA PHE A 156 -13.43 26.34 -21.67
C PHE A 156 -12.92 26.80 -23.04
N SER A 157 -11.87 27.63 -23.08
CA SER A 157 -11.32 28.18 -24.33
C SER A 157 -9.94 27.62 -24.67
N ASP A 158 -9.37 26.79 -23.80
CA ASP A 158 -8.14 26.05 -24.08
C ASP A 158 -8.47 24.75 -24.85
N PRO A 159 -8.17 24.66 -26.16
CA PRO A 159 -8.54 23.52 -26.99
C PRO A 159 -7.85 22.21 -26.56
N ASP A 160 -6.80 22.30 -25.74
CA ASP A 160 -5.99 21.14 -25.34
C ASP A 160 -6.30 20.62 -23.93
N CYS A 161 -7.22 21.26 -23.17
CA CYS A 161 -7.52 20.86 -21.79
C CYS A 161 -8.20 19.48 -21.67
N TRP A 162 -8.70 18.93 -22.78
CA TRP A 162 -9.28 17.59 -22.87
C TRP A 162 -8.39 16.58 -23.59
N THR A 163 -7.17 16.95 -23.99
CA THR A 163 -6.27 16.04 -24.68
C THR A 163 -5.41 15.26 -23.68
N LEU A 164 -5.13 14.00 -24.02
CA LEU A 164 -4.25 13.11 -23.25
C LEU A 164 -2.82 13.68 -23.08
N GLU A 165 -2.41 14.59 -23.97
CA GLU A 165 -1.14 15.32 -23.89
C GLU A 165 -1.19 16.47 -22.87
N GLY A 166 -2.30 17.21 -22.76
CA GLY A 166 -2.48 18.24 -21.72
C GLY A 166 -2.59 17.66 -20.30
N ALA A 167 -3.13 16.44 -20.16
CA ALA A 167 -3.20 15.72 -18.89
C ALA A 167 -1.87 15.05 -18.48
N ARG A 168 -0.99 14.79 -19.46
CA ARG A 168 0.35 14.24 -19.22
C ARG A 168 1.33 15.40 -19.08
N GLY A 169 1.41 15.97 -17.89
CA GLY A 169 2.65 16.63 -17.46
C GLY A 169 3.82 15.70 -17.81
N PHE A 170 4.72 16.21 -18.65
CA PHE A 170 5.82 15.51 -19.31
C PHE A 170 6.56 14.48 -18.43
N TRP A 171 6.88 13.33 -19.04
CA TRP A 171 7.93 12.42 -18.55
C TRP A 171 9.31 13.08 -18.71
#